data_AF-A0ABD3ES36-F1
#
_entry.id   AF-A0ABD3ES36-F1
#
_cell.length_a   1.000
_cell.length_b   1.000
_cell.length_c   1.000
_cell.angle_alpha   90.00
_cell.angle_beta   90.00
_cell.angle_gamma   90.00
#
_symmetry.space_group_name_H-M   'P 1'
#
loop_
_entity.id
_entity.type
_entity.pdbx_description
1 polymer ?
#
loop_
_entity_poly.entity_id
_entity_poly.type
_entity_poly.pdbx_seq_one_letter_code
_entity_poly.pdbx_strand_id
1 'polypeptide(L)'
;MGAWMRIQQKRVLIQKADDCPATTQVELAAWAKLTFKLKQAPAQTTISDVLKMASIITSEAYGDGRRRTLLKVTFLVLEERLWEWIEQVE
;
A
#
# COMPACT_ATOMS: atom_id res chain seq x y z
N MET A 1 -7.19 0.81 10.50
CA MET A 1 -5.92 0.26 9.96
C MET A 1 -4.77 1.15 10.40
N GLY A 2 -4.09 0.80 11.50
CA GLY A 2 -2.92 1.53 11.97
C GLY A 2 -1.80 1.51 10.92
N ALA A 3 -1.04 2.60 10.84
CA ALA A 3 -0.06 2.86 9.79
C ALA A 3 1.18 1.94 9.90
N TRP A 4 1.16 0.78 9.24
CA TRP A 4 2.26 -0.23 9.29
C TRP A 4 3.10 -0.30 8.01
N MET A 5 2.46 -0.23 6.84
CA MET A 5 3.12 -0.37 5.52
C MET A 5 2.71 0.76 4.58
N ARG A 6 3.66 1.24 3.78
CA ARG A 6 3.39 2.16 2.67
C ARG A 6 2.58 1.44 1.59
N ILE A 7 1.80 2.19 0.82
CA ILE A 7 1.00 1.66 -0.28
C ILE A 7 1.87 0.87 -1.27
N GLN A 8 3.07 1.37 -1.58
CA GLN A 8 4.02 0.65 -2.43
C GLN A 8 4.44 -0.70 -1.84
N GLN A 9 4.66 -0.78 -0.52
CA GLN A 9 4.99 -2.04 0.15
C GLN A 9 3.82 -3.03 0.11
N LYS A 10 2.58 -2.53 0.18
CA LYS A 10 1.38 -3.36 0.00
C LYS A 10 1.28 -3.89 -1.43
N ARG A 11 1.55 -3.08 -2.45
CA ARG A 11 1.59 -3.52 -3.87
C ARG A 11 2.63 -4.60 -4.10
N VAL A 12 3.84 -4.42 -3.56
CA VAL A 12 4.92 -5.42 -3.64
C VAL A 12 4.55 -6.72 -2.91
N LEU A 13 3.83 -6.64 -1.79
CA LEU A 13 3.29 -7.81 -1.10
C LEU A 13 2.24 -8.56 -1.94
N ILE A 14 1.34 -7.82 -2.59
CA ILE A 14 0.31 -8.39 -3.48
C ILE A 14 0.99 -9.11 -4.65
N GLN A 15 1.95 -8.46 -5.31
CA GLN A 15 2.71 -9.08 -6.40
C GLN A 15 3.39 -10.38 -5.94
N LYS A 16 4.01 -10.37 -4.75
CA LYS A 16 4.65 -11.58 -4.20
C LYS A 16 3.67 -12.72 -3.94
N ALA A 17 2.43 -12.40 -3.55
CA ALA A 17 1.38 -13.40 -3.36
C ALA A 17 0.89 -13.98 -4.70
N ASP A 18 0.76 -13.14 -5.73
CA ASP A 18 0.39 -13.56 -7.08
C ASP A 18 1.48 -14.43 -7.73
N ASP A 19 2.75 -14.06 -7.55
CA ASP A 19 3.90 -14.82 -8.07
C ASP A 19 4.07 -16.19 -7.41
N CYS A 20 3.60 -16.34 -6.17
CA CYS A 20 3.82 -17.53 -5.34
C CYS A 20 2.54 -17.89 -4.56
N PRO A 21 1.51 -18.45 -5.21
CA PRO A 21 0.22 -18.74 -4.57
C PRO A 21 0.30 -19.85 -3.50
N ALA A 22 1.38 -20.65 -3.51
CA ALA A 22 1.64 -21.66 -2.48
C ALA A 22 2.11 -21.07 -1.14
N THR A 23 2.51 -19.78 -1.11
CA THR A 23 3.02 -19.13 0.09
C THR A 23 1.88 -18.87 1.08
N THR A 24 2.02 -19.34 2.32
CA THR A 24 1.02 -19.11 3.35
C THR A 24 1.02 -17.65 3.83
N GLN A 25 -0.09 -17.18 4.40
CA GLN A 25 -0.19 -15.81 4.93
C GLN A 25 0.84 -15.53 6.05
N VAL A 26 1.23 -16.55 6.81
CA VAL A 26 2.26 -16.45 7.86
C VAL A 26 3.65 -16.26 7.25
N GLU A 27 3.96 -16.99 6.18
CA GLU A 27 5.21 -16.83 5.44
C GLU A 27 5.28 -15.47 4.73
N LEU A 28 4.17 -15.01 4.15
CA LEU A 28 4.06 -13.66 3.58
C LEU A 28 4.31 -12.58 4.64
N ALA A 29 3.80 -12.77 5.86
CA ALA A 29 4.07 -11.85 6.97
C ALA A 29 5.54 -11.86 7.39
N ALA A 30 6.16 -13.04 7.49
CA ALA A 30 7.58 -13.17 7.81
C ALA A 30 8.47 -12.54 6.73
N TRP A 31 8.15 -12.80 5.46
CA TRP A 31 8.81 -12.20 4.31
C TRP A 31 8.66 -10.68 4.29
N ALA A 32 7.46 -10.15 4.57
CA ALA A 32 7.22 -8.71 4.65
C ALA A 32 8.04 -8.05 5.75
N LYS A 33 8.17 -8.71 6.92
CA LYS A 33 9.00 -8.21 8.03
C LYS A 33 10.45 -8.06 7.59
N LEU A 34 11.02 -9.08 6.96
CA LEU A 34 12.41 -9.10 6.51
C LEU A 34 12.65 -8.09 5.38
N THR A 35 11.78 -8.10 4.36
CA THR A 35 11.93 -7.27 3.16
C THR A 35 11.76 -5.78 3.46
N PHE A 36 10.76 -5.43 4.28
CA PHE A 36 10.45 -4.04 4.59
C PHE A 36 11.07 -3.54 5.90
N LYS A 37 11.90 -4.35 6.55
CA LYS A 37 12.57 -4.05 7.83
C LYS A 37 11.57 -3.55 8.90
N LEU A 38 10.41 -4.20 8.98
CA LEU A 38 9.37 -3.84 9.94
C LEU A 38 9.79 -4.26 11.36
N LYS A 39 9.43 -3.45 12.37
CA LYS A 39 9.67 -3.79 13.79
C LYS A 39 9.04 -5.13 14.17
N GLN A 40 7.84 -5.41 13.67
CA GLN A 40 7.09 -6.62 13.93
C GLN A 40 6.50 -7.17 12.63
N ALA A 41 6.32 -8.50 12.57
CA ALA A 41 5.61 -9.11 11.46
C ALA A 41 4.15 -8.65 11.46
N PRO A 42 3.58 -8.31 10.30
CA PRO A 42 2.16 -7.99 10.21
C PRO A 42 1.32 -9.19 10.67
N ALA A 43 0.21 -8.91 11.33
CA ALA A 43 -0.74 -9.95 11.70
C ALA A 43 -1.32 -10.61 10.45
N GLN A 44 -1.70 -11.90 10.57
CA GLN A 44 -2.32 -12.65 9.49
C GLN A 44 -3.59 -11.96 8.95
N THR A 45 -4.40 -11.38 9.85
CA THR A 45 -5.59 -10.61 9.48
C THR A 45 -5.25 -9.41 8.59
N THR A 46 -4.17 -8.71 8.88
CA THR A 46 -3.68 -7.59 8.06
C THR A 46 -3.26 -8.03 6.66
N ILE A 47 -2.59 -9.18 6.54
CA ILE A 47 -2.23 -9.75 5.23
C ILE A 47 -3.50 -10.07 4.44
N SER A 48 -4.48 -10.73 5.08
CA SER A 48 -5.78 -11.03 4.48
C SER A 48 -6.50 -9.77 4.00
N ASP A 49 -6.55 -8.72 4.82
CA ASP A 49 -7.18 -7.44 4.46
C ASP A 49 -6.49 -6.77 3.26
N VAL A 50 -5.15 -6.79 3.21
CA VAL A 50 -4.39 -6.25 2.07
C VAL A 50 -4.69 -7.03 0.78
N LEU A 51 -4.73 -8.36 0.85
CA LEU A 51 -5.02 -9.20 -0.32
C LEU A 51 -6.46 -9.03 -0.79
N LYS A 52 -7.44 -8.91 0.12
CA LYS A 52 -8.84 -8.62 -0.25
C LYS A 52 -9.01 -7.27 -0.94
N MET A 53 -8.20 -6.28 -0.55
CA MET A 53 -8.21 -4.95 -1.17
C MET A 53 -7.22 -4.83 -2.34
N ALA A 54 -6.68 -5.93 -2.87
CA ALA A 54 -5.62 -5.90 -3.88
C ALA A 54 -6.00 -5.08 -5.12
N SER A 55 -7.19 -5.31 -5.69
CA SER A 55 -7.68 -4.56 -6.87
C SER A 55 -7.71 -3.05 -6.64
N ILE A 56 -8.09 -2.64 -5.42
CA ILE A 56 -8.20 -1.25 -5.04
C ILE A 56 -6.80 -0.66 -4.78
N ILE A 57 -5.92 -1.37 -4.07
CA ILE A 57 -4.56 -0.92 -3.73
C ILE A 57 -3.67 -0.77 -4.98
N THR A 58 -3.84 -1.65 -5.96
CA THR A 58 -3.05 -1.64 -7.21
C THR A 58 -3.55 -0.56 -8.18
N SER A 59 -4.78 -0.06 -8.03
CA SER A 59 -5.30 1.04 -8.85
C SER A 59 -4.50 2.34 -8.68
N GLU A 60 -4.34 3.09 -9.76
CA GLU A 60 -3.68 4.41 -9.75
C GLU A 60 -4.43 5.42 -8.87
N ALA A 61 -5.76 5.33 -8.83
CA ALA A 61 -6.63 6.13 -7.97
C ALA A 61 -6.35 5.97 -6.47
N TYR A 62 -5.63 4.92 -6.06
CA TYR A 62 -5.22 4.69 -4.68
C TYR A 62 -4.04 5.59 -4.24
N GLY A 63 -3.41 6.32 -5.17
CA GLY A 63 -2.39 7.32 -4.90
C GLY A 63 -0.94 6.87 -5.14
N ASP A 64 0.00 7.78 -4.88
CA ASP A 64 1.41 7.77 -5.30
C ASP A 64 2.30 6.66 -4.69
N GLY A 65 1.75 5.76 -3.88
CA GLY A 65 2.51 4.69 -3.25
C GLY A 65 3.35 5.10 -2.02
N ARG A 66 3.70 6.38 -1.85
CA ARG A 66 4.56 6.89 -0.76
C ARG A 66 3.83 6.96 0.57
N ARG A 67 2.51 7.17 0.53
CA ARG A 67 1.64 7.26 1.71
C ARG A 67 1.39 5.90 2.35
N ARG A 68 1.03 5.87 3.64
CA ARG A 68 0.64 4.64 4.38
C ARG A 68 -0.87 4.37 4.36
N THR A 69 -1.65 5.44 4.19
CA THR A 69 -3.11 5.44 4.10
C THR A 69 -3.50 6.21 2.86
N LEU A 70 -4.61 5.82 2.25
CA LEU A 70 -5.29 6.62 1.25
C LEU A 70 -5.48 8.05 1.74
N LEU A 71 -5.24 9.02 0.86
CA LEU A 71 -5.93 10.28 1.01
C LEU A 71 -7.40 10.06 0.67
N LYS A 72 -8.29 10.34 1.62
CA LYS A 72 -9.67 10.61 1.27
C LYS A 72 -9.72 12.01 0.68
N VAL A 73 -9.36 12.14 -0.59
CA VAL A 73 -9.53 13.41 -1.30
C VAL A 73 -10.98 13.51 -1.72
N THR A 74 -11.72 14.46 -1.15
CA THR A 74 -13.10 14.73 -1.53
C THR A 74 -13.20 15.28 -2.96
N PHE A 75 -12.16 15.96 -3.44
CA PHE A 75 -12.08 16.58 -4.75
C PHE A 75 -10.70 16.34 -5.41
N LEU A 76 -10.54 15.22 -6.12
CA LEU A 76 -9.27 14.84 -6.79
C LEU A 76 -8.76 15.91 -7.74
N VAL A 77 -9.66 16.48 -8.55
CA VAL A 77 -9.36 17.55 -9.50
C VAL A 77 -8.81 18.82 -8.82
N LEU A 78 -9.26 19.09 -7.58
CA LEU A 78 -8.76 20.24 -6.83
C LEU A 78 -7.34 19.99 -6.32
N GLU A 79 -7.03 18.78 -5.84
CA GLU A 79 -5.67 18.42 -5.44
C GLU A 79 -4.70 18.48 -6.61
N GLU A 80 -5.06 17.94 -7.79
CA GLU A 80 -4.20 18.00 -8.98
C GLU A 80 -3.88 19.45 -9.36
N ARG A 81 -4.89 20.32 -9.41
CA ARG A 81 -4.70 21.75 -9.67
C ARG A 81 -3.87 22.45 -8.60
N LEU A 82 -4.01 22.02 -7.34
CA LEU A 82 -3.22 22.58 -6.23
C LEU A 82 -1.75 22.19 -6.38
N TRP A 83 -1.45 20.94 -6.76
CA TRP A 83 -0.08 20.48 -7.03
C TRP A 83 0.55 21.21 -8.22
N GLU A 84 -0.19 21.37 -9.32
CA GLU A 84 0.25 22.17 -10.48
C GLU A 84 0.54 23.62 -10.08
N TRP A 85 -0.29 24.21 -9.21
CA TRP A 85 -0.06 25.57 -8.72
C TRP A 85 1.17 25.68 -7.82
N ILE A 86 1.41 24.71 -6.93
CA ILE A 86 2.60 24.68 -6.07
C ILE A 86 3.88 24.60 -6.92
N GLU A 87 3.90 23.76 -7.95
CA GLU A 87 5.06 23.60 -8.86
C GLU A 87 5.35 24.87 -9.68
N GLN A 88 4.36 25.72 -9.91
CA GLN A 88 4.55 27.03 -10.57
C GLN A 88 5.05 28.14 -9.64
N VAL A 89 4.91 27.97 -8.32
CA VAL A 89 5.21 29.00 -7.32
C VAL A 89 6.57 28.77 -6.63
N GLU A 90 7.08 27.53 -6.60
CA GLU A 90 8.47 27.19 -6.25
C GLU A 90 9.46 27.45 -7.39
#